data_AF-A0A964RTV5-F1
#
_entry.id   AF-A0A964RTV5-F1
#
_cell.length_a   1.000
_cell.length_b   1.000
_cell.length_c   1.000
_cell.angle_alpha   90.00
_cell.angle_beta   90.00
_cell.angle_gamma   90.00
#
_symmetry.space_group_name_H-M   'P 1'
#
loop_
_entity.id
_entity.type
_entity.pdbx_description
1 polymer ?
#
loop_
_entity_poly.entity_id
_entity_poly.type
_entity_poly.pdbx_seq_one_letter_code
_entity_poly.pdbx_strand_id
1 'polypeptide(L)' 'MKTNLDAETALKNAKLGFRIHLLAFIVLTPIIWLVWYLTDTTYPWPLWTTPAWALGVIFHYLGAFVWSKKHSKNY' A
#
# COMPACT_ATOMS: atom_id res chain seq x y z
N MET A 1 -18.07 4.36 -26.13
CA MET A 1 -16.67 4.77 -26.37
C MET A 1 -15.96 5.41 -25.15
N LYS A 2 -16.57 5.46 -23.95
CA LYS A 2 -15.92 6.02 -22.73
C LYS A 2 -15.30 4.97 -21.79
N THR A 3 -15.66 3.70 -21.95
CA THR A 3 -15.37 2.56 -21.04
C THR A 3 -13.93 2.03 -21.08
N ASN A 4 -13.10 2.53 -21.99
CA ASN A 4 -11.68 2.16 -22.04
C ASN A 4 -10.80 3.24 -21.38
N LEU A 5 -11.23 4.50 -21.43
CA LEU A 5 -10.51 5.64 -20.88
C LEU A 5 -10.61 5.69 -19.35
N ASP A 6 -11.78 5.38 -18.81
CA ASP A 6 -12.03 5.25 -17.36
C ASP A 6 -11.26 4.06 -16.76
N ALA A 7 -11.23 2.91 -17.43
CA ALA A 7 -10.48 1.73 -16.99
C ALA A 7 -8.95 1.98 -16.96
N GLU A 8 -8.40 2.62 -18.00
CA GLU A 8 -6.99 2.98 -18.04
C GLU A 8 -6.63 3.99 -16.93
N THR A 9 -7.51 4.96 -16.69
CA THR A 9 -7.34 5.97 -15.62
C THR A 9 -7.40 5.32 -14.24
N ALA A 10 -8.36 4.43 -14.00
CA ALA A 10 -8.49 3.69 -12.75
C ALA A 10 -7.25 2.84 -12.46
N LEU A 11 -6.69 2.17 -13.49
CA LEU A 11 -5.46 1.41 -13.35
C LEU A 11 -4.24 2.29 -13.04
N LYS A 12 -4.10 3.43 -13.72
CA LYS A 12 -3.03 4.41 -13.42
C LYS A 12 -3.11 4.88 -11.97
N ASN A 13 -4.31 5.21 -11.50
CA ASN A 13 -4.56 5.65 -10.12
C ASN A 13 -4.27 4.55 -9.10
N ALA A 14 -4.65 3.29 -9.38
CA ALA A 14 -4.35 2.17 -8.50
C ALA A 14 -2.84 1.93 -8.35
N LYS A 15 -2.08 1.99 -9.46
CA LYS A 15 -0.61 1.88 -9.44
C LYS A 15 0.05 3.04 -8.70
N LEU A 16 -0.44 4.26 -8.87
CA LEU A 16 0.05 5.43 -8.13
C LEU A 16 -0.22 5.27 -6.63
N GLY A 17 -1.45 4.88 -6.26
CA GLY A 17 -1.83 4.62 -4.87
C GLY A 17 -0.93 3.58 -4.21
N PHE A 18 -0.64 2.47 -4.91
CA PHE A 18 0.32 1.47 -4.42
C PHE A 18 1.72 2.05 -4.17
N ARG A 19 2.26 2.82 -5.12
CA ARG A 19 3.60 3.42 -4.98
C ARG A 19 3.69 4.35 -3.78
N ILE A 20 2.67 5.19 -3.55
CA ILE A 20 2.62 6.11 -2.41
C ILE A 20 2.62 5.32 -1.10
N HIS A 21 1.75 4.32 -0.96
CA HIS A 21 1.66 3.53 0.28
C HIS A 21 2.91 2.69 0.52
N LEU A 22 3.51 2.13 -0.53
CA LEU A 22 4.77 1.39 -0.43
C LEU A 22 5.92 2.31 0.02
N LEU A 23 6.05 3.49 -0.58
CA LEU A 23 7.07 4.47 -0.19
C LEU A 23 6.87 4.95 1.24
N ALA A 24 5.64 5.28 1.61
CA ALA A 24 5.32 5.69 2.97
C ALA A 24 5.66 4.57 3.98
N PHE A 25 5.33 3.31 3.66
CA PHE A 25 5.67 2.17 4.50
C PHE A 25 7.19 2.02 4.67
N ILE A 26 7.96 2.04 3.58
CA ILE A 26 9.42 1.85 3.62
C ILE A 26 10.12 2.99 4.36
N VAL A 27 9.68 4.24 4.18
CA VAL A 27 10.33 5.41 4.78
C VAL A 27 9.90 5.62 6.23
N LEU A 28 8.60 5.53 6.52
CA LEU A 28 8.10 5.88 7.86
C LEU A 28 8.21 4.74 8.86
N THR A 29 8.17 3.47 8.43
CA THR A 29 8.36 2.33 9.35
C THR A 29 9.69 2.42 10.13
N PRO A 30 10.87 2.56 9.49
CA PRO A 30 12.13 2.68 10.25
C PRO A 30 12.17 3.93 11.13
N ILE A 31 11.57 5.04 10.71
CA ILE A 31 11.46 6.26 11.53
C ILE A 31 10.61 5.98 12.78
N ILE A 32 9.48 5.30 12.63
CA ILE A 32 8.60 4.89 13.74
C ILE A 32 9.34 3.99 14.74
N TRP A 33 10.06 2.98 14.23
CA TRP A 33 10.86 2.09 15.07
C TRP A 33 12.02 2.83 15.76
N LEU A 34 12.63 3.80 15.08
CA LEU A 34 13.67 4.65 15.65
C LEU A 34 13.11 5.54 16.77
N VAL A 35 11.95 6.16 16.58
CA VAL A 35 11.28 6.97 17.61
C VAL A 35 11.01 6.10 18.84
N TRP A 36 10.39 4.94 18.66
CA TRP A 36 10.16 4.00 19.75
C TRP A 36 11.44 3.64 20.52
N TYR A 37 12.51 3.30 19.78
CA TYR A 37 13.80 2.95 20.34
C TYR A 37 14.44 4.09 21.16
N LEU A 38 14.24 5.35 20.75
CA LEU A 38 14.83 6.52 21.39
C LEU A 38 13.99 7.10 22.54
N THR A 39 12.70 6.76 22.64
CA THR A 39 11.79 7.35 23.64
C THR A 39 11.48 6.43 24.80
N ASP A 40 10.96 5.22 24.54
CA ASP A 40 10.54 4.27 25.56
C ASP A 40 10.34 2.89 24.94
N THR A 41 11.18 1.94 25.38
CA THR A 41 11.16 0.56 24.90
C THR A 41 10.32 -0.39 25.76
N THR A 42 9.66 0.12 26.81
CA THR A 42 8.86 -0.69 27.75
C THR A 42 7.64 -1.32 27.07
N TYR A 43 7.05 -0.61 26.10
CA TYR A 43 5.93 -1.11 25.31
C TYR A 43 6.23 -1.00 23.80
N PRO A 44 6.37 -2.12 23.07
CA PRO A 44 6.71 -2.13 21.64
C PRO A 44 5.50 -1.81 20.76
N TRP A 45 4.99 -0.58 20.85
CA TRP A 45 3.84 -0.14 20.06
C TRP A 45 4.03 -0.23 18.52
N PRO A 46 5.25 -0.16 17.94
CA PRO A 46 5.44 -0.40 16.51
C PRO A 46 5.06 -1.82 16.06
N LEU A 47 5.03 -2.78 16.99
CA LEU A 47 4.84 -4.19 16.70
C LEU A 47 3.46 -4.51 16.13
N TRP A 48 2.42 -3.79 16.55
CA TRP A 48 1.06 -3.98 16.03
C TRP A 48 0.71 -3.00 14.90
N THR A 49 1.33 -1.81 14.86
CA THR A 49 1.13 -0.84 13.77
C THR A 49 1.79 -1.30 12.48
N THR A 50 3.00 -1.85 12.53
CA THR A 50 3.77 -2.26 11.34
C THR A 50 3.03 -3.35 10.53
N PRO A 51 2.56 -4.47 11.14
CA PRO A 51 1.83 -5.50 10.40
C PRO A 51 0.49 -5.01 9.86
N ALA A 52 -0.26 -4.23 10.64
CA ALA A 52 -1.53 -3.67 10.20
C ALA A 52 -1.34 -2.79 8.94
N TRP A 53 -0.27 -1.99 8.91
CA TRP A 53 0.03 -1.18 7.74
C TRP A 53 0.57 -2.00 6.56
N ALA A 54 1.40 -3.01 6.82
CA ALA A 54 1.88 -3.94 5.80
C ALA A 54 0.73 -4.65 5.08
N LEU A 55 -0.32 -5.04 5.82
CA LEU A 55 -1.56 -5.57 5.22
C LEU A 55 -2.21 -4.56 4.27
N GLY A 56 -2.27 -3.27 4.65
CA GLY A 56 -2.73 -2.20 3.76
C GLY A 56 -1.93 -2.11 2.45
N VAL A 57 -0.60 -2.21 2.51
CA VAL A 57 0.26 -2.24 1.31
C VAL A 57 -0.04 -3.46 0.43
N ILE A 58 -0.27 -4.63 1.03
CA ILE A 58 -0.66 -5.85 0.32
C ILE A 58 -1.99 -5.62 -0.41
N PHE A 59 -2.99 -5.01 0.23
CA PHE A 59 -4.26 -4.69 -0.43
C PHE A 59 -4.10 -3.73 -1.61
N HIS A 60 -3.24 -2.72 -1.49
CA HIS A 60 -2.91 -1.85 -2.62
C HIS A 60 -2.22 -2.60 -3.78
N TYR A 61 -1.33 -3.54 -3.47
CA TYR A 61 -0.70 -4.40 -4.47
C TYR A 61 -1.74 -5.27 -5.19
N LEU A 62 -2.62 -5.92 -4.44
CA LEU A 62 -3.67 -6.77 -4.99
C LEU A 62 -4.60 -5.97 -5.91
N GLY A 63 -5.01 -4.77 -5.49
CA GLY A 63 -5.82 -3.87 -6.31
C GLY A 63 -5.11 -3.42 -7.60
N ALA A 64 -3.82 -3.06 -7.50
CA ALA A 64 -3.07 -2.53 -8.64
C ALA A 64 -2.64 -3.59 -9.66
N PHE A 65 -2.35 -4.83 -9.23
CA PHE A 65 -1.68 -5.83 -10.10
C PHE A 65 -2.43 -7.15 -10.25
N VAL A 66 -3.19 -7.59 -9.24
CA VAL A 66 -3.86 -8.90 -9.28
C VAL A 66 -5.28 -8.74 -9.81
N TRP A 67 -6.09 -7.87 -9.18
CA TRP A 67 -7.49 -7.69 -9.56
C TRP A 67 -7.65 -6.89 -10.85
N SER A 68 -6.73 -5.97 -11.15
CA SER A 68 -6.72 -5.26 -12.43
C SER A 68 -6.55 -6.20 -13.64
N LYS A 69 -5.70 -7.24 -13.55
CA LYS A 69 -5.51 -8.22 -14.65
C LYS A 69 -6.75 -9.08 -14.88
N LYS A 70 -7.52 -9.38 -13.83
CA LYS A 70 -8.72 -10.24 -13.93
C LYS A 70 -9.84 -9.57 -14.74
N HIS A 71 -9.92 -8.24 -14.76
CA HIS A 71 -10.94 -7.53 -15.53
C HIS A 71 -10.66 -7.52 -17.04
N SER A 72 -9.39 -7.56 -17.47
CA SER A 72 -8.99 -7.57 -18.88
C SER A 72 -9.20 -8.90 -19.60
N LYS A 73 -9.38 -10.02 -18.88
CA LYS A 73 -9.52 -11.37 -19.48
C LYS A 73 -10.97 -11.84 -19.66
N ASN A 74 -11.93 -11.10 -19.12
CA ASN A 74 -13.36 -11.47 -19.13
C ASN A 74 -14.19 -10.63 -20.13
N TYR A 75 -13.53 -9.86 -21.00
CA TYR A 75 -14.14 -9.15 -22.13
C TYR A 75 -13.42 -9.57 -23.42
#